data_AF-A0A0S2TIR5-F1
#
_entry.id   AF-A0A0S2TIR5-F1
#
_cell.length_a   1.000
_cell.length_b   1.000
_cell.length_c   1.000
_cell.angle_alpha   90.00
_cell.angle_beta   90.00
_cell.angle_gamma   90.00
#
_symmetry.space_group_name_H-M   'P 1'
#
loop_
_entity.id
_entity.type
_entity.pdbx_description
1 polymer ?
#
loop_
_entity_poly.entity_id
_entity_poly.type
_entity_poly.pdbx_seq_one_letter_code
_entity_poly.pdbx_strand_id
1 'polypeptide(L)'
;MVNYTLVVDSELLKLSIPDRFFEYAESYGNGAKALAEKMVFDKDEATWPNAAVVLMLSAHSVELFMKGAIFKFDSKAKIGNHNIDALLEKYCQTYREERYYFDMPFKTEYPGMSEEEIEALKENKRPTPSVLYRYPTETGESEWKGSYGFEASSFLPIISGLLQDYRRLRKCFT
;
A
#
# COMPACT_ATOMS: atom_id res chain seq x y z
N MET A 1 14.92 1.61 33.18
CA MET A 1 15.32 2.10 31.85
C MET A 1 15.04 1.00 30.86
N VAL A 2 14.22 1.26 29.84
CA VAL A 2 14.09 0.33 28.71
C VAL A 2 15.27 0.61 27.78
N ASN A 3 16.19 -0.36 27.66
CA ASN A 3 17.26 -0.29 26.68
C ASN A 3 16.69 -0.81 25.35
N TYR A 4 16.62 0.06 24.35
CA TYR A 4 16.32 -0.34 22.97
C TYR A 4 17.64 -0.46 22.21
N THR A 5 17.82 -1.54 21.45
CA THR A 5 18.96 -1.70 20.54
C THR A 5 18.63 -1.02 19.22
N LEU A 6 19.50 -0.10 18.78
CA LEU A 6 19.38 0.51 17.45
C LEU A 6 19.88 -0.48 16.40
N VAL A 7 19.01 -0.77 15.42
CA VAL A 7 19.42 -1.42 14.19
C VAL A 7 20.08 -0.37 13.29
N VAL A 8 21.25 -0.70 12.75
CA VAL A 8 22.02 0.17 11.86
C VAL A 8 22.08 -0.42 10.44
N ASP A 9 22.56 0.39 9.50
CA ASP A 9 22.63 0.09 8.06
C ASP A 9 23.23 -1.29 7.71
N SER A 10 24.04 -1.88 8.58
CA SER A 10 24.55 -3.25 8.45
C SER A 10 23.50 -4.32 8.16
N GLU A 11 22.25 -4.17 8.61
CA GLU A 11 21.14 -5.09 8.28
C GLU A 11 20.58 -4.81 6.87
N LEU A 12 20.56 -3.54 6.46
CA LEU A 12 20.09 -3.10 5.15
C LEU A 12 21.09 -3.42 4.04
N LEU A 13 22.38 -3.20 4.28
CA LEU A 13 23.45 -3.33 3.28
C LEU A 13 23.62 -4.75 2.76
N LYS A 14 23.14 -5.77 3.49
CA LYS A 14 23.15 -7.17 3.07
C LYS A 14 22.07 -7.52 2.05
N LEU A 15 21.05 -6.67 1.91
CA LEU A 15 19.92 -6.90 1.03
C LEU A 15 20.08 -6.14 -0.28
N SER A 16 19.62 -6.76 -1.38
CA SER A 16 19.43 -6.08 -2.65
C SER A 16 18.41 -4.94 -2.49
N ILE A 17 18.44 -3.93 -3.38
CA ILE A 17 17.44 -2.85 -3.34
C ILE A 17 16.00 -3.41 -3.37
N PRO A 18 15.62 -4.31 -4.29
CA PRO A 18 14.30 -4.94 -4.28
C PRO A 18 13.94 -5.60 -2.95
N ASP A 19 14.87 -6.35 -2.35
CA ASP A 19 14.59 -7.06 -1.10
C ASP A 19 14.30 -6.10 0.06
N ARG A 20 15.01 -4.97 0.14
CA ARG A 20 14.70 -3.93 1.14
C ARG A 20 13.27 -3.40 0.98
N PHE A 21 12.84 -3.16 -0.25
CA PHE A 21 11.46 -2.74 -0.53
C PHE A 21 10.44 -3.81 -0.12
N PHE A 22 10.71 -5.08 -0.43
CA PHE A 22 9.83 -6.18 -0.05
C PHE A 22 9.72 -6.38 1.46
N GLU A 23 10.84 -6.32 2.19
CA GLU A 23 10.85 -6.43 3.66
C GLU A 23 10.05 -5.28 4.30
N TYR A 24 10.21 -4.05 3.81
CA TYR A 24 9.40 -2.93 4.28
C TYR A 24 7.93 -3.10 3.92
N ALA A 25 7.62 -3.51 2.69
CA ALA A 25 6.25 -3.74 2.26
C ALA A 25 5.54 -4.74 3.18
N GLU A 26 6.18 -5.87 3.48
CA GLU A 26 5.63 -6.88 4.38
C GLU A 26 5.49 -6.35 5.81
N SER A 27 6.46 -5.57 6.30
CA SER A 27 6.40 -4.96 7.64
C SER A 27 5.24 -3.97 7.78
N TYR A 28 5.02 -3.09 6.80
CA TYR A 28 3.89 -2.17 6.79
C TYR A 28 2.56 -2.91 6.72
N GLY A 29 2.45 -3.95 5.89
CA GLY A 29 1.25 -4.77 5.79
C GLY A 29 0.97 -5.57 7.08
N ASN A 30 2.00 -6.09 7.75
CA ASN A 30 1.86 -6.73 9.05
C ASN A 30 1.39 -5.76 10.13
N GLY A 31 1.89 -4.51 10.13
CA GLY A 31 1.40 -3.45 11.02
C GLY A 31 -0.08 -3.14 10.78
N ALA A 32 -0.48 -3.01 9.52
CA ALA A 32 -1.88 -2.82 9.13
C ALA A 32 -2.77 -3.99 9.60
N LYS A 33 -2.33 -5.22 9.37
CA LYS A 33 -3.03 -6.45 9.79
C LYS A 33 -3.21 -6.50 11.31
N ALA A 34 -2.14 -6.24 12.08
CA ALA A 34 -2.20 -6.28 13.54
C ALA A 34 -3.16 -5.23 14.11
N LEU A 35 -3.18 -4.03 13.55
CA LEU A 35 -4.14 -3.00 13.97
C LEU A 35 -5.58 -3.36 13.56
N ALA A 36 -5.79 -3.90 12.36
CA ALA A 36 -7.10 -4.38 11.93
C ALA A 36 -7.61 -5.54 12.81
N GLU A 37 -6.75 -6.47 13.22
CA GLU A 37 -7.10 -7.55 14.17
C GLU A 37 -7.58 -6.99 15.51
N LYS A 38 -6.90 -5.95 16.03
CA LYS A 38 -7.35 -5.25 17.25
C LYS A 38 -8.72 -4.61 17.05
N MET A 39 -8.94 -3.90 15.95
CA MET A 39 -10.23 -3.28 15.62
C MET A 39 -11.38 -4.29 15.47
N VAL A 40 -11.08 -5.51 15.02
CA VAL A 40 -12.08 -6.60 14.94
C VAL A 40 -12.41 -7.14 16.34
N PHE A 41 -11.39 -7.31 17.17
CA PHE A 41 -11.54 -7.89 18.50
C PHE A 41 -12.18 -6.92 19.52
N ASP A 42 -11.79 -5.64 19.44
CA ASP A 42 -12.22 -4.59 20.36
C ASP A 42 -12.92 -3.46 19.60
N LYS A 43 -14.20 -3.24 19.91
CA LYS A 43 -15.01 -2.18 19.28
C LYS A 43 -14.53 -0.78 19.65
N ASP A 44 -13.88 -0.61 20.81
CA ASP A 44 -13.34 0.69 21.22
C ASP A 44 -12.10 1.05 20.38
N GLU A 45 -11.45 0.06 19.76
CA GLU A 45 -10.36 0.27 18.80
C GLU A 45 -10.88 0.52 17.38
N ALA A 46 -12.15 0.21 17.07
CA ALA A 46 -12.78 0.39 15.76
C ALA A 46 -13.13 1.87 15.46
N THR A 47 -12.11 2.73 15.52
CA THR A 47 -12.20 4.18 15.38
C THR A 47 -11.73 4.65 14.01
N TRP A 48 -12.19 5.81 13.57
CA TRP A 48 -11.75 6.39 12.30
C TRP A 48 -10.23 6.68 12.24
N PRO A 49 -9.53 7.11 13.31
CA PRO A 49 -8.08 7.30 13.23
C PRO A 49 -7.34 5.98 13.01
N ASN A 50 -7.74 4.92 13.73
CA ASN A 50 -7.17 3.59 13.54
C ASN A 50 -7.44 3.07 12.12
N ALA A 51 -8.65 3.29 11.60
CA ALA A 51 -8.97 2.95 10.22
C ALA A 51 -8.09 3.73 9.21
N ALA A 52 -7.95 5.04 9.37
CA ALA A 52 -7.06 5.84 8.51
C ALA A 52 -5.61 5.34 8.56
N VAL A 53 -5.10 4.99 9.75
CA VAL A 53 -3.76 4.40 9.89
C VAL A 53 -3.65 3.05 9.18
N VAL A 54 -4.64 2.16 9.32
CA VAL A 54 -4.64 0.87 8.59
C VAL A 54 -4.61 1.11 7.07
N LEU A 55 -5.41 2.05 6.55
CA LEU A 55 -5.43 2.38 5.12
C LEU A 55 -4.08 2.94 4.67
N MET A 56 -3.47 3.83 5.46
CA MET A 56 -2.14 4.38 5.18
C MET A 56 -1.07 3.30 5.09
N LEU A 57 -0.98 2.45 6.11
CA LEU A 57 0.00 1.37 6.19
C LEU A 57 -0.18 0.37 5.05
N SER A 58 -1.43 0.03 4.73
CA SER A 58 -1.75 -0.91 3.66
C SER A 58 -1.43 -0.33 2.28
N ALA A 59 -1.80 0.93 2.01
CA ALA A 59 -1.49 1.59 0.74
C ALA A 59 0.03 1.72 0.54
N HIS A 60 0.76 2.10 1.59
CA HIS A 60 2.20 2.23 1.53
C HIS A 60 2.89 0.86 1.38
N SER A 61 2.37 -0.17 2.03
CA SER A 61 2.81 -1.55 1.84
C SER A 61 2.76 -1.94 0.35
N VAL A 62 1.65 -1.67 -0.33
CA VAL A 62 1.50 -1.97 -1.76
C VAL A 62 2.42 -1.14 -2.64
N GLU A 63 2.52 0.16 -2.37
CA GLU A 63 3.44 1.04 -3.09
C GLU A 63 4.87 0.49 -3.07
N LEU A 64 5.36 0.11 -1.88
CA LEU A 64 6.71 -0.43 -1.73
C LEU A 64 6.87 -1.80 -2.37
N PHE A 65 5.85 -2.66 -2.29
CA PHE A 65 5.89 -3.97 -2.94
C PHE A 65 6.03 -3.83 -4.46
N MET A 66 5.22 -2.98 -5.08
CA MET A 66 5.29 -2.73 -6.53
C MET A 66 6.62 -2.11 -6.94
N LYS A 67 7.16 -1.17 -6.15
CA LYS A 67 8.50 -0.62 -6.37
C LYS A 67 9.57 -1.71 -6.33
N GLY A 68 9.53 -2.58 -5.32
CA GLY A 68 10.41 -3.74 -5.21
C GLY A 68 10.34 -4.64 -6.43
N ALA A 69 9.11 -4.97 -6.88
CA ALA A 69 8.89 -5.81 -8.06
C ALA A 69 9.42 -5.18 -9.36
N ILE A 70 9.20 -3.88 -9.55
CA ILE A 70 9.72 -3.15 -10.71
C ILE A 70 11.26 -3.11 -10.68
N PHE A 71 11.88 -2.81 -9.53
CA PHE A 71 13.34 -2.84 -9.39
C PHE A 71 13.94 -4.24 -9.57
N LYS A 72 13.19 -5.28 -9.20
CA LYS A 72 13.58 -6.67 -9.38
C LYS A 72 13.68 -7.02 -10.87
N PHE A 73 12.77 -6.49 -11.70
CA PHE A 73 12.81 -6.65 -13.15
C PHE A 73 13.85 -5.73 -13.82
N ASP A 74 13.85 -4.45 -13.47
CA ASP A 74 14.76 -3.43 -14.00
C ASP A 74 15.42 -2.65 -12.85
N SER A 75 16.64 -3.04 -12.52
CA SER A 75 17.43 -2.41 -11.45
C SER A 75 17.77 -0.93 -11.72
N LYS A 76 17.58 -0.44 -12.95
CA LYS A 76 17.81 0.95 -13.35
C LYS A 76 16.52 1.75 -13.53
N ALA A 77 15.36 1.15 -13.22
CA ALA A 77 14.07 1.81 -13.34
C ALA A 77 14.05 3.13 -12.56
N LYS A 78 13.62 4.22 -13.20
CA LYS A 78 13.40 5.50 -12.52
C LYS A 78 11.98 5.54 -12.00
N ILE A 79 11.81 5.40 -10.68
CA ILE A 79 10.51 5.47 -10.01
C ILE A 79 10.52 6.64 -9.03
N GLY A 80 9.95 7.77 -9.44
CA GLY A 80 9.90 9.00 -8.63
C GLY A 80 8.53 9.33 -8.06
N ASN A 81 7.48 8.58 -8.43
CA ASN A 81 6.12 8.84 -7.97
C ASN A 81 5.68 7.87 -6.86
N HIS A 82 4.62 8.27 -6.16
CA HIS A 82 3.93 7.50 -5.12
C HIS A 82 2.52 7.09 -5.59
N ASN A 83 2.25 7.19 -6.89
CA ASN A 83 0.93 6.92 -7.44
C ASN A 83 0.78 5.41 -7.65
N ILE A 84 -0.09 4.80 -6.84
CA ILE A 84 -0.34 3.36 -6.82
C ILE A 84 -0.88 2.87 -8.17
N ASP A 85 -1.81 3.60 -8.81
CA ASP A 85 -2.37 3.20 -10.11
C ASP A 85 -1.30 3.17 -11.20
N ALA A 86 -0.42 4.18 -11.25
CA ALA A 86 0.70 4.22 -12.20
C ALA A 86 1.73 3.11 -11.95
N LEU A 87 1.99 2.78 -10.68
CA LEU A 87 2.86 1.66 -10.31
C LEU A 87 2.24 0.32 -10.69
N LEU A 88 0.93 0.15 -10.50
CA LEU A 88 0.20 -1.06 -10.88
C LEU A 88 0.20 -1.24 -12.40
N GLU A 89 -0.06 -0.18 -13.16
CA GLU A 89 0.02 -0.21 -14.62
C GLU A 89 1.40 -0.69 -15.08
N LYS A 90 2.47 -0.09 -14.52
CA LYS A 90 3.84 -0.50 -14.84
C LYS A 90 4.12 -1.95 -14.43
N TYR A 91 3.66 -2.38 -13.25
CA TYR A 91 3.77 -3.76 -12.80
C TYR A 91 3.11 -4.73 -13.79
N CYS A 92 1.88 -4.45 -14.21
CA CYS A 92 1.13 -5.29 -15.17
C CYS A 92 1.78 -5.31 -16.56
N GLN A 93 2.38 -4.20 -17.00
CA GLN A 93 3.14 -4.15 -18.25
C GLN A 93 4.39 -5.02 -18.20
N THR A 94 5.02 -5.11 -17.03
CA THR A 94 6.25 -5.89 -16.77
C THR A 94 5.96 -7.38 -16.54
N TYR A 95 5.00 -7.71 -15.69
CA TYR A 95 4.68 -9.06 -15.25
C TYR A 95 3.31 -9.49 -15.77
N ARG A 96 3.26 -9.97 -17.02
CA ARG A 96 2.01 -10.26 -17.74
C ARG A 96 1.45 -11.66 -17.52
N GLU A 97 2.26 -12.57 -17.03
CA GLU A 97 1.85 -13.96 -16.83
C GLU A 97 0.92 -14.09 -15.63
N GLU A 98 -0.06 -14.99 -15.70
CA GLU A 98 -1.06 -15.23 -14.66
C GLU A 98 -0.44 -15.55 -13.29
N ARG A 99 0.73 -16.21 -13.26
CA ARG A 99 1.46 -16.50 -12.00
C ARG A 99 1.85 -15.24 -11.22
N TYR A 100 1.90 -14.08 -11.87
CA TYR A 100 2.22 -12.79 -11.24
C TYR A 100 0.99 -11.97 -10.86
N TYR A 101 -0.22 -12.46 -11.17
CA TYR A 101 -1.45 -11.82 -10.76
C TYR A 101 -1.59 -11.84 -9.23
N PHE A 102 -2.16 -10.78 -8.68
CA PHE A 102 -2.66 -10.70 -7.32
C PHE A 102 -3.85 -9.74 -7.28
N ASP A 103 -4.73 -9.90 -6.30
CA ASP A 103 -5.87 -9.01 -6.15
C ASP A 103 -5.43 -7.70 -5.48
N MET A 104 -5.66 -6.59 -6.17
CA MET A 104 -5.10 -5.28 -5.81
C MET A 104 -6.15 -4.43 -5.09
N PRO A 105 -6.07 -4.30 -3.75
CA PRO A 105 -7.18 -3.75 -2.96
C PRO A 105 -7.30 -2.23 -3.00
N PHE A 106 -6.33 -1.52 -3.60
CA PHE A 106 -6.35 -0.05 -3.74
C PHE A 106 -6.56 0.41 -5.17
N LYS A 107 -7.21 -0.40 -6.00
CA LYS A 107 -7.56 -0.01 -7.36
C LYS A 107 -8.72 0.97 -7.35
N THR A 108 -8.56 2.11 -8.02
CA THR A 108 -9.70 3.00 -8.27
C THR A 108 -10.60 2.39 -9.33
N GLU A 109 -11.86 2.12 -9.00
CA GLU A 109 -12.87 1.66 -9.95
C GLU A 109 -13.78 2.82 -10.39
N TYR A 110 -14.12 2.84 -11.68
CA TYR A 110 -14.98 3.85 -12.30
C TYR A 110 -16.15 3.20 -13.07
N PRO A 111 -17.07 2.50 -12.38
CA PRO A 111 -18.15 1.77 -13.03
C PRO A 111 -19.12 2.74 -13.73
N GLY A 112 -19.40 2.49 -15.01
CA GLY A 112 -20.39 3.25 -15.78
C GLY A 112 -19.95 4.64 -16.26
N MET A 113 -18.65 4.96 -16.16
CA MET A 113 -18.08 6.22 -16.63
C MET A 113 -17.37 6.05 -17.99
N SER A 114 -17.41 7.07 -18.85
CA SER A 114 -16.65 7.11 -20.11
C SER A 114 -15.15 7.38 -19.87
N GLU A 115 -14.29 7.12 -20.85
CA GLU A 115 -12.85 7.41 -20.74
C GLU A 115 -12.60 8.91 -20.49
N GLU A 116 -13.36 9.80 -21.14
CA GLU A 116 -13.25 11.24 -20.94
C GLU A 116 -13.62 11.67 -19.51
N GLU A 117 -14.68 11.07 -18.94
CA GLU A 117 -15.09 11.35 -17.56
C GLU A 117 -14.08 10.83 -16.55
N ILE A 118 -13.48 9.67 -16.82
CA ILE A 118 -12.41 9.08 -16.01
C ILE A 118 -11.16 9.97 -16.04
N GLU A 119 -10.75 10.44 -17.21
CA GLU A 119 -9.59 11.33 -17.33
C GLU A 119 -9.83 12.67 -16.63
N ALA A 120 -11.03 13.26 -16.76
CA ALA A 120 -11.39 14.47 -16.02
C ALA A 120 -11.35 14.27 -14.49
N LEU A 121 -11.69 13.08 -13.99
CA LEU A 121 -11.56 12.74 -12.57
C LEU A 121 -10.11 12.49 -12.14
N LYS A 122 -9.27 11.94 -13.01
CA LYS A 122 -7.83 11.78 -12.75
C LYS A 122 -7.10 13.12 -12.75
N GLU A 123 -7.53 14.08 -13.59
CA GLU A 123 -7.01 15.44 -13.62
C GLU A 123 -7.32 16.23 -12.34
N ASN A 124 -8.45 15.92 -11.69
CA ASN A 124 -8.75 16.39 -10.34
C ASN A 124 -7.84 15.67 -9.33
N LYS A 125 -6.62 16.20 -9.17
CA LYS A 125 -5.56 15.69 -8.28
C LYS A 125 -6.07 15.27 -6.91
N ARG A 126 -6.49 14.02 -6.76
CA ARG A 126 -6.78 13.44 -5.45
C ARG A 126 -5.46 13.32 -4.68
N PRO A 127 -5.44 13.62 -3.38
CA PRO A 127 -4.24 13.40 -2.58
C PRO A 127 -3.85 11.92 -2.64
N THR A 128 -2.56 11.65 -2.77
CA THR A 128 -2.06 10.27 -2.65
C THR A 128 -2.39 9.72 -1.26
N PRO A 129 -2.54 8.39 -1.09
CA PRO A 129 -2.79 7.78 0.22
C PRO A 129 -1.82 8.23 1.32
N SER A 130 -0.55 8.46 0.96
CA SER A 130 0.50 8.94 1.86
C SER A 130 0.25 10.34 2.45
N VAL A 131 -0.61 11.14 1.80
CA VAL A 131 -1.03 12.47 2.22
C VAL A 131 -2.41 12.41 2.86
N LEU A 132 -3.38 11.78 2.18
CA LEU A 132 -4.78 11.69 2.60
C LEU A 132 -4.96 11.10 4.00
N TYR A 133 -4.26 10.00 4.29
CA TYR A 133 -4.41 9.29 5.56
C TYR A 133 -3.39 9.71 6.62
N ARG A 134 -2.43 10.56 6.25
CA ARG A 134 -1.40 11.07 7.17
C ARG A 134 -1.88 12.31 7.92
N TYR A 135 -2.64 13.16 7.24
CA TYR A 135 -3.15 14.40 7.80
C TYR A 135 -4.66 14.31 7.93
N PRO A 136 -5.23 14.63 9.11
CA PRO A 136 -6.67 14.53 9.33
C PRO A 136 -7.47 15.52 8.47
N THR A 137 -6.85 16.64 8.06
CA THR A 137 -7.46 17.69 7.24
C THR A 137 -6.52 18.13 6.12
N GLU A 138 -7.05 18.73 5.06
CA GLU A 138 -6.27 19.23 3.92
C GLU A 138 -5.52 20.50 4.29
N THR A 139 -6.22 21.40 4.97
CA THR A 139 -5.65 22.59 5.62
C THR A 139 -6.25 22.71 7.01
N GLY A 140 -5.84 23.71 7.80
CA GLY A 140 -6.51 24.02 9.08
C GLY A 140 -7.97 24.48 8.92
N GLU A 141 -8.42 24.73 7.69
CA GLU A 141 -9.73 25.31 7.36
C GLU A 141 -10.55 24.44 6.39
N SER A 142 -9.96 23.39 5.80
CA SER A 142 -10.61 22.53 4.81
C SER A 142 -10.44 21.04 5.10
N GLU A 143 -11.55 20.30 4.96
CA GLU A 143 -11.60 18.85 5.09
C GLU A 143 -11.21 18.17 3.78
N TRP A 144 -10.50 17.05 3.90
CA TRP A 144 -10.28 16.18 2.75
C TRP A 144 -11.60 15.58 2.27
N LYS A 145 -11.80 15.46 0.95
CA LYS A 145 -12.90 14.68 0.38
C LYS A 145 -12.46 13.23 0.15
N GLY A 146 -13.08 12.27 0.84
CA GLY A 146 -12.71 10.85 0.73
C GLY A 146 -13.35 9.95 1.80
N SER A 147 -13.04 8.66 1.74
CA SER A 147 -13.42 7.66 2.75
C SER A 147 -12.28 7.47 3.75
N TYR A 148 -12.55 7.66 5.05
CA TYR A 148 -11.56 7.55 6.13
C TYR A 148 -11.78 6.35 7.05
N GLY A 149 -12.70 5.46 6.68
CA GLY A 149 -13.14 4.35 7.50
C GLY A 149 -13.53 3.15 6.66
N PHE A 150 -13.42 1.98 7.27
CA PHE A 150 -13.86 0.70 6.71
C PHE A 150 -14.33 -0.19 7.85
N GLU A 151 -15.09 -1.23 7.49
CA GLU A 151 -15.44 -2.29 8.44
C GLU A 151 -14.25 -3.25 8.59
N ALA A 152 -13.65 -3.31 9.79
CA ALA A 152 -12.41 -4.06 10.01
C ALA A 152 -12.53 -5.56 9.74
N SER A 153 -13.69 -6.16 10.03
CA SER A 153 -14.01 -7.56 9.73
C SER A 153 -13.95 -7.87 8.24
N SER A 154 -14.37 -6.93 7.40
CA SER A 154 -14.35 -7.08 5.94
C SER A 154 -12.96 -6.81 5.35
N PHE A 155 -12.16 -5.94 5.96
CA PHE A 155 -10.83 -5.59 5.46
C PHE A 155 -9.72 -6.56 5.91
N LEU A 156 -9.85 -7.17 7.09
CA LEU A 156 -8.83 -8.09 7.62
C LEU A 156 -8.50 -9.27 6.67
N PRO A 157 -9.48 -9.95 6.02
CA PRO A 157 -9.20 -10.97 5.02
C PRO A 157 -8.43 -10.42 3.81
N ILE A 158 -8.71 -9.19 3.39
CA ILE A 158 -8.08 -8.52 2.24
C ILE A 158 -6.58 -8.32 2.50
N ILE A 159 -6.22 -7.67 3.62
CA ILE A 159 -4.80 -7.45 3.96
C ILE A 159 -4.06 -8.77 4.22
N SER A 160 -4.76 -9.78 4.75
CA SER A 160 -4.19 -11.11 4.95
C SER A 160 -3.90 -11.82 3.62
N GLY A 161 -4.82 -11.72 2.65
CA GLY A 161 -4.63 -12.23 1.29
C GLY A 161 -3.47 -11.54 0.57
N LEU A 162 -3.42 -10.21 0.64
CA LEU A 162 -2.34 -9.41 0.06
C LEU A 162 -0.95 -9.84 0.57
N LEU A 163 -0.80 -10.07 1.88
CA LEU A 163 0.46 -10.55 2.47
C LEU A 163 0.82 -11.97 2.01
N GLN A 164 -0.17 -12.84 1.79
CA GLN A 164 0.08 -14.16 1.20
C GLN A 164 0.54 -14.04 -0.25
N ASP A 165 -0.07 -13.14 -1.01
CA ASP A 165 0.31 -12.86 -2.39
C ASP A 165 1.74 -12.31 -2.47
N TYR A 166 2.15 -11.40 -1.58
CA TYR A 166 3.54 -10.94 -1.55
C TYR A 166 4.53 -12.09 -1.41
N ARG A 167 4.28 -12.99 -0.46
CA ARG A 167 5.15 -14.15 -0.22
C ARG A 167 5.17 -15.11 -1.40
N ARG A 168 4.03 -15.31 -2.06
CA ARG A 168 3.92 -16.13 -3.27
C ARG A 168 4.70 -15.50 -4.42
N LEU A 169 4.43 -14.23 -4.72
CA LEU A 169 5.02 -13.48 -5.83
C LEU A 169 6.53 -13.30 -5.68
N ARG A 170 7.04 -13.02 -4.47
CA ARG A 170 8.49 -12.92 -4.20
C ARG A 170 9.24 -14.18 -4.61
N LYS A 171 8.62 -15.37 -4.50
CA LYS A 171 9.22 -16.65 -4.93
C LYS A 171 9.18 -16.83 -6.45
N CYS A 172 8.29 -16.13 -7.14
CA CYS A 172 8.12 -16.20 -8.59
C CYS A 172 9.01 -15.20 -9.33
N PHE A 173 9.38 -14.08 -8.71
CA PHE A 173 10.26 -13.09 -9.32
C PHE A 173 11.68 -13.64 -9.44
N THR A 174 12.07 -14.03 -10.66
CA THR A 174 13.44 -14.45 -11.01
C THR A 174 14.38 -13.26 -11.01
#